data_AF-A0A5D3Y6G8-F1
#
_entry.id   AF-A0A5D3Y6G8-F1
#
_cell.length_a   1.000
_cell.length_b   1.000
_cell.length_c   1.000
_cell.angle_alpha   90.00
_cell.angle_beta   90.00
_cell.angle_gamma   90.00
#
_symmetry.space_group_name_H-M   'P 1'
#
loop_
_entity.id
_entity.type
_entity.pdbx_description
1 polymer ?
#
loop_
_entity_poly.entity_id
_entity_poly.type
_entity_poly.pdbx_seq_one_letter_code
_entity_poly.pdbx_strand_id
1 'polypeptide(L)' 'MARAASGKEVLEQARALLINARTIEELKQAQAVLLPLELGLSMEQTATATGVSIG' A
#
# COMPACT_ATOMS: atom_id res chain seq x y z
N MET A 1 16.19 13.13 -10.58
CA MET A 1 14.89 13.39 -9.95
C MET A 1 14.90 12.85 -8.52
N ALA A 2 15.53 13.57 -7.59
CA ALA A 2 15.44 13.26 -6.17
C ALA A 2 14.16 13.93 -5.65
N ARG A 3 13.06 13.19 -5.56
CA ARG A 3 11.84 13.68 -4.91
C ARG A 3 12.12 13.67 -3.40
N ALA A 4 12.00 14.83 -2.76
CA ALA A 4 12.10 14.95 -1.30
C ALA A 4 11.22 13.88 -0.64
N ALA A 5 11.67 13.33 0.50
CA ALA A 5 11.08 12.20 1.20
C ALA A 5 9.66 12.48 1.76
N SER A 6 8.68 12.69 0.88
CA SER A 6 7.25 12.81 1.23
C SER A 6 6.55 11.45 1.33
N GLY A 7 7.25 10.36 0.98
CA GLY A 7 6.69 9.00 1.06
C GLY A 7 6.54 8.47 2.49
N LYS A 8 7.27 9.02 3.47
CA LYS A 8 7.23 8.53 4.85
C LYS A 8 5.90 8.87 5.53
N GLU A 9 5.36 10.05 5.29
CA GLU A 9 4.03 10.44 5.79
C GLU A 9 2.92 9.58 5.16
N VAL A 10 3.06 9.25 3.88
CA VAL A 10 2.13 8.36 3.16
C VAL A 10 2.20 6.94 3.71
N LEU A 11 3.40 6.46 4.07
CA LEU A 11 3.59 5.16 4.72
C LEU A 11 2.95 5.09 6.11
N GLU A 12 3.15 6.11 6.95
CA GLU A 12 2.52 6.18 8.26
C GLU A 12 0.99 6.24 8.16
N GLN A 13 0.47 7.02 7.20
CA GLN A 13 -0.97 7.07 6.91
C GLN A 13 -1.50 5.71 6.41
N ALA A 14 -0.79 5.05 5.50
CA ALA A 14 -1.17 3.72 5.02
C ALA A 14 -1.16 2.69 6.15
N ARG A 15 -0.20 2.76 7.08
CA ARG A 15 -0.17 1.90 8.28
C ARG A 15 -1.36 2.18 9.20
N ALA A 16 -1.67 3.45 9.44
CA ALA A 16 -2.81 3.85 10.25
C ALA A 16 -4.14 3.39 9.61
N LEU A 17 -4.27 3.52 8.29
CA LEU A 17 -5.42 3.04 7.53
C LEU A 17 -5.53 1.52 7.61
N LEU A 18 -4.43 0.78 7.51
CA LEU A 18 -4.42 -0.68 7.61
C LEU A 18 -4.92 -1.18 8.97
N ILE A 19 -4.53 -0.49 10.06
CA ILE A 19 -4.94 -0.83 11.43
C ILE A 19 -6.42 -0.47 11.67
N ASN A 20 -6.89 0.65 11.11
CA ASN A 20 -8.23 1.17 11.35
C ASN A 20 -9.27 0.73 10.31
N ALA A 21 -8.86 0.07 9.23
CA ALA A 21 -9.74 -0.36 8.15
C ALA A 21 -10.95 -1.13 8.70
N ARG A 22 -12.14 -0.73 8.22
CA ARG A 22 -13.42 -1.38 8.53
C ARG A 22 -14.03 -2.04 7.30
N THR A 23 -13.55 -1.67 6.12
CA THR A 23 -14.00 -2.23 4.84
C THR A 23 -12.86 -2.92 4.10
N ILE A 24 -13.24 -3.79 3.15
CA ILE A 24 -12.29 -4.51 2.30
C ILE A 24 -11.56 -3.51 1.39
N GLU A 25 -12.27 -2.49 0.91
CA GLU A 25 -11.75 -1.44 0.05
C GLU A 25 -10.65 -0.63 0.75
N GLU A 26 -10.89 -0.22 1.99
CA GLU A 26 -9.88 0.49 2.82
C GLU A 26 -8.65 -0.38 3.06
N LEU A 27 -8.84 -1.66 3.37
CA LEU A 27 -7.75 -2.61 3.56
C LEU A 27 -6.91 -2.75 2.28
N LYS A 28 -7.56 -2.91 1.13
CA LYS A 28 -6.88 -3.02 -0.18
C LYS A 28 -6.10 -1.76 -0.53
N GLN A 29 -6.68 -0.58 -0.29
CA GLN A 29 -5.99 0.69 -0.53
C GLN A 29 -4.73 0.83 0.32
N ALA A 30 -4.83 0.53 1.62
CA ALA A 30 -3.69 0.60 2.52
C ALA A 30 -2.59 -0.40 2.12
N GLN A 31 -2.97 -1.63 1.77
CA GLN A 31 -2.05 -2.68 1.31
C GLN A 31 -1.38 -2.34 -0.03
N ALA A 32 -2.10 -1.74 -0.98
CA ALA A 32 -1.54 -1.34 -2.28
C ALA A 32 -0.39 -0.33 -2.15
N VAL A 33 -0.37 0.45 -1.07
CA VAL A 33 0.71 1.42 -0.78
C VAL A 33 1.79 0.78 0.09
N LEU A 34 1.41 0.04 1.13
CA LEU A 34 2.35 -0.47 2.13
C LEU A 34 3.18 -1.67 1.63
N LEU A 35 2.58 -2.58 0.85
CA LEU A 35 3.25 -3.79 0.38
C LEU A 35 4.42 -3.49 -0.57
N PRO A 36 4.30 -2.64 -1.61
CA PRO A 36 5.45 -2.32 -2.45
C PRO A 36 6.53 -1.55 -1.70
N LEU A 37 6.14 -0.64 -0.80
CA LEU A 37 7.04 0.34 -0.21
C LEU A 37 7.78 -0.17 1.04
N GLU A 38 7.13 -0.97 1.89
CA GLU A 38 7.78 -1.53 3.09
C GLU A 38 8.36 -2.92 2.86
N LEU A 39 7.68 -3.75 2.07
CA LEU A 39 8.06 -5.14 1.87
C LEU A 39 8.75 -5.37 0.52
N GLY A 40 8.86 -4.33 -0.32
CA GLY A 40 9.55 -4.42 -1.60
C GLY A 40 8.85 -5.30 -2.63
N LEU A 41 7.54 -5.52 -2.49
CA LEU A 41 6.78 -6.35 -3.44
C LEU A 41 6.76 -5.70 -4.83
N SER A 42 6.82 -6.54 -5.87
CA SER A 42 6.48 -6.11 -7.23
C SER A 42 5.00 -5.73 -7.34
N MET A 43 4.64 -5.03 -8.40
CA MET A 43 3.24 -4.69 -8.69
C MET A 43 2.37 -5.95 -8.84
N GLU A 44 2.89 -7.02 -9.43
CA GLU A 44 2.17 -8.29 -9.60
C GLU A 44 1.96 -9.01 -8.26
N GLN A 45 2.99 -9.00 -7.40
CA GLN A 45 2.91 -9.58 -6.06
C GLN A 45 1.93 -8.80 -5.18
N THR A 46 1.95 -7.47 -5.29
CA THR A 46 1.02 -6.58 -4.59
C THR A 46 -0.41 -6.81 -5.06
N ALA A 47 -0.63 -6.94 -6.37
CA ALA A 47 -1.93 -7.23 -6.94
C ALA A 47 -2.48 -8.59 -6.46
N THR A 48 -1.61 -9.61 -6.44
CA THR A 48 -1.94 -10.93 -5.88
C THR A 48 -2.32 -10.85 -4.41
N ALA A 49 -1.55 -10.11 -3.60
CA ALA A 49 -1.80 -9.96 -2.17
C ALA A 49 -3.08 -9.16 -1.84
N THR A 50 -3.44 -8.21 -2.69
CA THR A 50 -4.67 -7.38 -2.55
C THR A 50 -5.87 -7.98 -3.27
N GLY A 51 -5.70 -9.06 -4.03
CA GLY A 51 -6.75 -9.71 -4.80
C GLY A 51 -7.31 -8.83 -5.92
N VAL A 52 -6.47 -7.96 -6.50
CA VAL A 52 -6.82 -7.16 -7.68
C VAL A 52 -6.10 -7.71 -8.90
N SER A 53 -6.72 -7.62 -10.07
CA SER A 53 -6.05 -7.94 -11.34
C SER A 53 -5.14 -6.78 -11.77
N ILE A 54 -3.98 -7.09 -12.33
CA ILE A 54 -3.05 -6.13 -12.97
C ILE A 54 -3.55 -5.60 -14.33
N GLY A 55 -4.85 -5.74 -14.61
CA GLY A 55 -5.47 -5.43 -15.91
C GLY A 55 -5.79 -3.97 -16.11
#